data_AF-A0A961JTC7-F1
#
_entry.id   AF-A0A961JTC7-F1
#
_cell.length_a   1.000
_cell.length_b   1.000
_cell.length_c   1.000
_cell.angle_alpha   90.00
_cell.angle_beta   90.00
_cell.angle_gamma   90.00
#
_symmetry.space_group_name_H-M   'P 1'
#
loop_
_entity.id
_entity.type
_entity.pdbx_description
1 polymer ?
#
loop_
_entity_poly.entity_id
_entity_poly.type
_entity_poly.pdbx_seq_one_letter_code
_entity_poly.pdbx_strand_id
1 'polypeptide(L)'
;SIGLPVVFLATVVLGVAFYFLLSLKIPGQAAMVLAALLGLLLPYAVIENLATERLKKLTTQLPDALDMMARGLKIGHPLNVTLKRVAEQMPDPIGTEFGLIEDRIRHGADVPSAIAEFAGRFQSEDTHYFAACVAIQHGTGG
;
A
#
# COMPACT_ATOMS: atom_id res chain seq x y z
N SER A 1 -4.00 -6.73 -4.56
CA SER A 1 -2.57 -7.12 -4.51
C SER A 1 -2.14 -7.61 -5.89
N ILE A 2 -1.60 -6.73 -6.74
CA ILE A 2 -0.81 -7.19 -7.89
C ILE A 2 0.39 -7.90 -7.28
N GLY A 3 0.40 -9.23 -7.43
CA GLY A 3 1.07 -10.11 -6.48
C GLY A 3 2.58 -9.95 -6.49
N LEU A 4 3.16 -9.88 -5.30
CA LEU A 4 4.56 -10.23 -5.02
C LEU A 4 5.08 -11.40 -5.90
N PRO A 5 4.31 -12.50 -6.13
CA PRO A 5 4.73 -13.57 -7.05
C PRO A 5 4.88 -13.13 -8.51
N VAL A 6 4.04 -12.22 -9.02
CA VAL A 6 4.14 -11.72 -10.41
C VAL A 6 5.38 -10.88 -10.59
N VAL A 7 5.71 -10.05 -9.59
CA VAL A 7 6.93 -9.25 -9.59
C VAL A 7 8.16 -10.15 -9.52
N PHE A 8 8.13 -11.18 -8.67
CA PHE A 8 9.21 -12.16 -8.57
C PHE A 8 9.41 -12.92 -9.89
N LEU A 9 8.34 -13.37 -10.54
CA LEU A 9 8.38 -14.01 -11.86
C LEU A 9 8.95 -13.08 -12.93
N ALA A 10 8.46 -11.84 -13.01
CA ALA A 10 8.94 -10.85 -13.97
C ALA A 10 10.44 -10.55 -13.77
N THR A 11 10.87 -10.49 -12.52
CA THR A 11 12.27 -10.29 -12.12
C THR A 11 13.16 -11.43 -12.61
N VAL A 12 12.75 -12.67 -12.36
CA VAL A 12 13.49 -13.87 -12.78
C VAL A 12 13.56 -13.95 -14.31
N VAL A 13 12.45 -13.70 -15.00
CA VAL A 13 12.41 -13.70 -16.48
C VAL A 13 13.32 -12.62 -17.06
N LEU A 14 13.31 -11.40 -16.51
CA LEU A 14 14.18 -10.31 -16.93
C LEU A 14 15.66 -10.63 -16.66
N GLY A 15 15.98 -11.20 -15.49
CA GLY A 15 17.35 -11.61 -15.16
C GLY A 15 17.90 -12.68 -16.11
N VAL A 16 17.10 -13.69 -16.45
CA VAL A 16 17.46 -14.75 -17.40
C VAL A 16 17.63 -14.19 -18.82
N ALA A 17 16.72 -13.30 -19.26
CA ALA A 17 16.82 -12.64 -20.56
C ALA A 17 18.09 -11.78 -20.65
N PHE A 18 18.42 -11.04 -19.58
CA PHE A 18 19.61 -10.19 -19.53
C PHE A 18 20.92 -10.99 -19.54
N TYR A 19 20.96 -12.12 -18.84
CA TYR A 19 22.08 -13.08 -18.90
C TYR A 19 22.32 -13.59 -20.33
N PHE A 20 21.25 -14.04 -21.00
CA PHE A 20 21.34 -14.53 -22.37
C PHE A 20 21.85 -13.44 -23.33
N LEU A 21 21.38 -12.20 -23.17
CA LEU A 21 21.77 -11.06 -24.00
C LEU A 21 23.23 -10.63 -23.79
N LEU A 22 23.73 -10.66 -22.55
CA LEU A 22 25.12 -10.35 -22.20
C LEU A 22 26.11 -11.42 -22.65
N SER A 23 25.70 -12.70 -22.61
CA SER A 23 26.54 -13.84 -23.01
C SER A 23 26.99 -13.81 -24.48
N LEU A 24 26.28 -13.05 -25.33
CA LEU A 24 26.58 -12.88 -26.75
C LEU A 24 27.71 -11.87 -27.02
N LYS A 25 28.05 -10.99 -26.08
CA LYS A 25 29.00 -9.87 -26.30
C LYS A 25 30.22 -9.84 -25.37
N ILE A 26 30.23 -10.62 -24.29
CA ILE A 26 31.25 -10.56 -23.24
C ILE A 26 31.70 -12.00 -22.89
N PRO A 27 32.97 -12.26 -22.53
CA PRO A 27 33.39 -13.57 -22.01
C PRO A 27 32.46 -14.03 -20.87
N GLY A 28 31.96 -15.26 -20.99
CA GLY A 28 30.81 -15.77 -20.22
C GLY A 28 30.93 -15.66 -18.70
N GLN A 29 32.15 -15.64 -18.15
CA GLN A 29 32.39 -15.47 -16.72
C GLN A 29 32.04 -14.05 -16.22
N ALA A 30 32.39 -13.01 -16.98
CA ALA A 30 32.05 -11.63 -16.64
C ALA A 30 30.56 -11.33 -16.89
N ALA A 31 29.97 -11.92 -17.94
CA ALA A 31 28.54 -11.84 -18.21
C ALA A 31 27.69 -12.45 -17.09
N MET A 32 28.14 -13.58 -16.51
CA MET A 32 27.43 -14.26 -15.41
C MET A 32 27.39 -13.41 -14.13
N VAL A 33 28.52 -12.82 -13.73
CA VAL A 33 28.60 -11.97 -12.53
C VAL A 33 27.76 -10.71 -12.71
N LEU A 34 27.82 -10.08 -13.89
CA LEU A 34 27.08 -8.85 -14.17
C LEU A 34 25.57 -9.09 -14.26
N ALA A 35 25.14 -10.20 -14.86
CA ALA A 35 23.73 -10.57 -14.93
C ALA A 35 23.16 -10.95 -13.56
N ALA A 36 23.93 -11.63 -12.70
CA ALA A 36 23.51 -11.94 -11.33
C ALA A 36 23.35 -10.67 -10.49
N LEU A 37 24.30 -9.73 -10.60
CA LEU A 37 24.23 -8.43 -9.93
C LEU A 37 23.03 -7.62 -10.39
N LEU A 38 22.89 -7.41 -11.69
CA LEU A 38 21.80 -6.59 -12.24
C LEU A 38 20.44 -7.25 -12.08
N GLY A 39 20.35 -8.57 -12.20
CA GLY A 39 19.14 -9.35 -12.00
C GLY A 39 18.61 -9.32 -10.57
N LEU A 40 19.43 -8.95 -9.58
CA LEU A 40 19.02 -8.80 -8.18
C LEU A 40 18.86 -7.34 -7.76
N LEU A 41 19.75 -6.43 -8.20
CA LEU A 41 19.71 -5.02 -7.83
C LEU A 41 18.59 -4.24 -8.53
N LEU A 42 18.38 -4.43 -9.84
CA LEU A 42 17.33 -3.72 -10.59
C LEU A 42 15.92 -3.96 -10.04
N PRO A 43 15.45 -5.21 -9.84
CA PRO A 43 14.10 -5.45 -9.35
C PRO A 43 13.90 -4.89 -7.94
N TYR A 44 14.92 -5.02 -7.07
CA TYR A 44 14.86 -4.50 -5.72
C TYR A 44 14.66 -2.98 -5.72
N ALA A 45 15.47 -2.26 -6.49
CA ALA A 45 15.37 -0.81 -6.62
C ALA A 45 14.02 -0.37 -7.23
N VAL A 46 13.51 -1.10 -8.23
CA VAL A 46 12.19 -0.81 -8.83
C VAL A 46 11.07 -1.00 -7.82
N ILE A 47 11.07 -2.11 -7.07
CA ILE A 47 10.06 -2.39 -6.05
C ILE A 47 10.09 -1.33 -4.96
N GLU A 48 11.27 -0.97 -4.48
CA GLU A 48 11.45 0.06 -3.46
C GLU A 48 10.95 1.42 -3.96
N ASN A 49 11.26 1.79 -5.20
CA ASN A 49 10.76 3.03 -5.79
C ASN A 49 9.22 3.03 -5.94
N LEU A 50 8.63 1.91 -6.38
CA LEU A 50 7.17 1.78 -6.47
C LEU A 50 6.50 1.84 -5.09
N ALA A 51 7.11 1.22 -4.07
CA ALA A 51 6.60 1.23 -2.70
C ALA A 51 6.65 2.63 -2.10
N THR A 52 7.77 3.34 -2.27
CA THR A 52 7.94 4.71 -1.79
C THR A 52 7.02 5.69 -2.49
N GLU A 53 6.82 5.58 -3.81
CA GLU A 53 5.83 6.38 -4.54
C GLU A 53 4.40 6.12 -4.06
N ARG A 54 4.04 4.85 -3.83
CA ARG A 54 2.71 4.48 -3.31
C ARG A 54 2.49 5.06 -1.91
N LEU A 55 3.48 4.97 -1.02
CA LEU A 55 3.41 5.55 0.32
C LEU A 55 3.26 7.07 0.24
N LYS A 56 4.05 7.74 -0.60
CA LYS A 56 3.97 9.20 -0.80
C LYS A 56 2.58 9.63 -1.28
N LYS A 57 2.02 8.92 -2.25
CA LYS A 57 0.65 9.17 -2.74
C LYS A 57 -0.37 9.00 -1.63
N LEU A 58 -0.25 7.94 -0.83
CA LEU A 58 -1.16 7.71 0.30
C LEU A 58 -1.11 8.84 1.32
N THR A 59 0.08 9.23 1.77
CA THR A 59 0.24 10.32 2.76
C THR A 59 -0.31 11.64 2.22
N THR A 60 -0.16 11.90 0.91
CA THR A 60 -0.69 13.11 0.28
C THR A 60 -2.23 13.08 0.18
N GLN A 61 -2.83 11.91 -0.04
CA GLN A 61 -4.28 11.75 -0.18
C GLN A 61 -5.01 11.60 1.17
N LEU A 62 -4.31 11.22 2.25
CA LEU A 62 -4.91 10.96 3.55
C LEU A 62 -5.67 12.17 4.12
N PRO A 63 -5.16 13.42 4.06
CA PRO A 63 -5.91 14.59 4.53
C PRO A 63 -7.27 14.76 3.83
N ASP A 64 -7.32 14.57 2.51
CA ASP A 64 -8.56 14.66 1.73
C ASP A 64 -9.56 13.57 2.13
N ALA A 65 -9.08 12.36 2.41
CA ALA A 65 -9.88 11.25 2.91
C ALA A 65 -10.51 11.59 4.27
N LEU A 66 -9.69 12.11 5.20
CA LEU A 66 -10.13 12.50 6.54
C LEU A 66 -11.13 13.67 6.50
N ASP A 67 -10.91 14.66 5.62
CA ASP A 67 -11.82 15.78 5.41
C ASP A 67 -13.18 15.30 4.85
N MET A 68 -13.17 14.34 3.92
CA MET A 68 -14.41 13.72 3.46
C MET A 68 -15.14 12.94 4.56
N MET A 69 -14.43 12.17 5.39
CA MET A 69 -15.02 11.51 6.55
C MET A 69 -15.62 12.52 7.53
N ALA A 70 -14.88 13.58 7.87
CA ALA A 70 -15.30 14.62 8.79
C ALA A 70 -16.58 15.30 8.30
N ARG A 71 -16.67 15.64 7.01
CA ARG A 71 -17.91 16.16 6.40
C ARG A 71 -19.06 15.18 6.52
N GLY A 72 -18.83 13.90 6.23
CA GLY A 72 -19.86 12.86 6.34
C GLY A 72 -20.39 12.71 7.76
N LEU A 73 -19.48 12.65 8.74
CA LEU A 73 -19.82 12.54 10.16
C LEU A 73 -20.54 13.79 10.68
N LYS A 74 -20.14 14.98 10.23
CA LYS A 74 -20.79 16.26 10.60
C LYS A 74 -22.25 16.34 10.15
N ILE A 75 -22.59 15.69 9.04
CA ILE A 75 -23.96 15.61 8.51
C ILE A 75 -24.75 14.47 9.19
N GLY A 76 -24.11 13.72 10.09
CA GLY A 76 -24.71 12.63 10.86
C GLY A 76 -24.68 11.28 10.17
N HIS A 77 -23.91 11.12 9.07
CA HIS A 77 -23.75 9.79 8.49
C HIS A 77 -23.00 8.88 9.46
N PRO A 78 -23.43 7.62 9.62
CA PRO A 78 -22.70 6.69 10.47
C PRO A 78 -21.29 6.40 9.89
N LEU A 79 -20.34 6.08 10.76
CA LEU A 79 -18.91 5.93 10.40
C LEU A 79 -18.65 4.88 9.32
N ASN A 80 -19.40 3.78 9.31
CA ASN A 80 -19.30 2.75 8.27
C ASN A 80 -19.70 3.28 6.88
N VAL A 81 -20.71 4.16 6.80
CA VAL A 81 -21.13 4.81 5.55
C VAL A 81 -20.07 5.78 5.06
N THR A 82 -19.45 6.54 5.97
CA THR A 82 -18.39 7.48 5.59
C THR A 82 -17.12 6.76 5.15
N LEU A 83 -16.73 5.67 5.81
CA LEU A 83 -15.64 4.78 5.39
C LEU A 83 -15.88 4.22 3.99
N LYS A 84 -17.08 3.68 3.73
CA LYS A 84 -17.46 3.16 2.42
C LYS A 84 -17.39 4.25 1.35
N ARG A 85 -17.84 5.47 1.66
CA ARG A 85 -17.76 6.60 0.72
C ARG A 85 -16.31 6.95 0.37
N VAL A 86 -15.40 6.91 1.34
CA VAL A 86 -13.95 7.06 1.09
C VAL A 86 -13.42 5.98 0.16
N ALA A 87 -13.77 4.72 0.42
CA ALA A 87 -13.37 3.60 -0.41
C ALA A 87 -13.81 3.75 -1.88
N GLU A 88 -15.03 4.25 -2.11
CA GLU A 88 -15.62 4.38 -3.44
C GLU A 88 -15.20 5.64 -4.21
N GLN A 89 -14.92 6.74 -3.51
CA GLN A 89 -14.70 8.06 -4.15
C GLN A 89 -13.25 8.49 -4.21
N MET A 90 -12.39 7.98 -3.32
CA MET A 90 -10.97 8.33 -3.35
C MET A 90 -10.21 7.51 -4.40
N PRO A 91 -9.26 8.13 -5.11
CA PRO A 91 -8.38 7.39 -6.00
C PRO A 91 -7.48 6.43 -5.18
N ASP A 92 -6.89 5.47 -5.88
CA ASP A 92 -5.85 4.63 -5.29
C ASP A 92 -4.59 5.45 -4.92
N PRO A 93 -3.89 5.09 -3.83
CA PRO A 93 -4.08 3.89 -3.00
C PRO A 93 -5.11 4.01 -1.86
N ILE A 94 -5.61 5.21 -1.51
CA ILE A 94 -6.54 5.39 -0.38
C ILE A 94 -7.85 4.61 -0.60
N GLY A 95 -8.45 4.69 -1.79
CA GLY A 95 -9.70 4.00 -2.09
C GLY A 95 -9.64 2.50 -1.80
N THR A 96 -8.62 1.82 -2.35
CA THR A 96 -8.36 0.41 -2.05
C THR A 96 -8.18 0.13 -0.54
N GLU A 97 -7.37 0.92 0.17
CA GLU A 97 -7.05 0.63 1.58
C GLU A 97 -8.24 0.88 2.51
N PHE A 98 -9.04 1.91 2.25
CA PHE A 98 -10.28 2.15 2.99
C PHE A 98 -11.36 1.10 2.64
N GLY A 99 -11.35 0.58 1.40
CA GLY A 99 -12.14 -0.59 1.03
C GLY A 99 -11.78 -1.83 1.85
N LEU A 100 -10.48 -2.07 2.08
CA LEU A 100 -10.04 -3.16 2.95
C LEU A 100 -10.49 -2.98 4.41
N ILE A 101 -10.48 -1.74 4.93
CA ILE A 101 -10.98 -1.43 6.28
C ILE A 101 -12.48 -1.71 6.36
N GLU A 102 -13.27 -1.22 5.41
CA GLU A 102 -14.72 -1.41 5.36
C GLU A 102 -15.08 -2.89 5.23
N ASP A 103 -14.39 -3.63 4.36
CA ASP A 103 -14.52 -5.08 4.24
C ASP A 103 -14.27 -5.76 5.58
N ARG A 104 -13.19 -5.42 6.29
CA ARG A 104 -12.86 -6.04 7.58
C ARG A 104 -13.95 -5.80 8.63
N ILE A 105 -14.45 -4.58 8.71
CA ILE A 105 -15.54 -4.20 9.63
C ILE A 105 -16.81 -4.96 9.27
N ARG A 106 -17.14 -5.08 7.97
CA ARG A 106 -18.29 -5.87 7.50
C ARG A 106 -18.18 -7.35 7.86
N HIS A 107 -16.97 -7.89 7.95
CA HIS A 107 -16.69 -9.25 8.41
C HIS A 107 -16.53 -9.38 9.94
N GLY A 108 -16.90 -8.35 10.71
CA GLY A 108 -16.99 -8.41 12.17
C GLY A 108 -15.75 -7.93 12.94
N ALA A 109 -14.76 -7.35 12.27
CA ALA A 109 -13.69 -6.66 12.98
C ALA A 109 -14.23 -5.39 13.66
N ASP A 110 -13.72 -5.08 14.86
CA ASP A 110 -13.94 -3.79 15.49
C ASP A 110 -13.24 -2.67 14.70
N VAL A 111 -13.85 -1.48 14.71
CA VAL A 111 -13.35 -0.34 13.94
C VAL A 111 -11.91 0.06 14.36
N PRO A 112 -11.58 0.16 15.67
CA PRO A 112 -10.23 0.50 16.08
C PRO A 112 -9.18 -0.49 15.59
N SER A 113 -9.42 -1.81 15.65
CA SER A 113 -8.46 -2.79 15.16
C SER A 113 -8.26 -2.74 13.65
N ALA A 114 -9.33 -2.57 12.87
CA ALA A 114 -9.24 -2.50 11.41
C ALA A 114 -8.41 -1.29 10.96
N ILE A 115 -8.57 -0.15 11.64
CA ILE A 115 -7.80 1.07 11.36
C ILE A 115 -6.37 0.97 11.90
N ALA A 116 -6.14 0.33 13.05
CA ALA A 116 -4.81 0.08 13.57
C ALA A 116 -3.97 -0.81 12.63
N GLU A 117 -4.59 -1.83 12.03
CA GLU A 117 -3.93 -2.68 11.03
C GLU A 117 -3.60 -1.89 9.76
N PHE A 118 -4.48 -0.99 9.33
CA PHE A 118 -4.19 -0.06 8.23
C PHE A 118 -2.96 0.81 8.55
N ALA A 119 -2.89 1.40 9.74
CA ALA A 119 -1.74 2.20 10.16
C ALA A 119 -0.45 1.37 10.20
N GLY A 120 -0.52 0.11 10.67
CA GLY A 120 0.62 -0.81 10.68
C GLY A 120 1.17 -1.17 9.29
N ARG A 121 0.36 -1.09 8.23
CA ARG A 121 0.80 -1.36 6.84
C ARG A 121 1.59 -0.20 6.22
N PHE A 122 1.24 1.04 6.56
CA PHE A 122 1.86 2.23 5.96
C PHE A 122 2.91 2.88 6.83
N GLN A 123 2.84 2.67 8.15
CA GLN A 123 3.82 3.13 9.14
C GLN A 123 4.14 4.62 9.02
N SER A 124 3.18 5.44 8.58
CA SER A 124 3.33 6.88 8.56
C SER A 124 2.76 7.49 9.84
N GLU A 125 3.40 8.54 10.32
CA GLU A 125 3.00 9.25 11.53
C GLU A 125 1.52 9.69 11.47
N ASP A 126 1.06 10.21 10.33
CA ASP A 126 -0.33 10.61 10.12
C ASP A 126 -1.33 9.45 10.26
N THR A 127 -0.99 8.27 9.73
CA THR A 127 -1.87 7.08 9.85
C THR A 127 -1.95 6.57 11.29
N HIS A 128 -0.85 6.66 12.04
CA HIS A 128 -0.82 6.32 13.46
C HIS A 128 -1.63 7.31 14.31
N TYR A 129 -1.54 8.61 14.05
CA TYR A 129 -2.38 9.60 14.72
C TYR A 129 -3.86 9.38 14.42
N PHE A 130 -4.22 9.11 13.16
CA PHE A 130 -5.59 8.78 12.81
C PHE A 130 -6.13 7.57 13.58
N ALA A 131 -5.37 6.47 13.62
CA ALA A 131 -5.74 5.27 14.37
C ALA A 131 -5.92 5.55 15.87
N ALA A 132 -5.01 6.32 16.48
CA ALA A 132 -5.09 6.70 17.88
C ALA A 132 -6.36 7.54 18.17
N CYS A 133 -6.65 8.55 17.33
CA CYS A 133 -7.84 9.37 17.45
C CYS A 133 -9.13 8.54 17.38
N VAL A 134 -9.23 7.60 16.44
CA VAL A 134 -10.41 6.74 16.32
C VAL A 134 -10.53 5.81 17.52
N ALA A 135 -9.43 5.23 18.01
CA ALA A 135 -9.44 4.39 19.20
C ALA A 135 -9.94 5.15 20.44
N ILE A 136 -9.50 6.39 20.64
CA ILE A 136 -9.95 7.26 21.75
C ILE A 136 -11.45 7.58 21.60
N GLN A 137 -11.89 7.97 20.42
CA GLN A 137 -13.28 8.34 20.16
C GLN A 137 -14.23 7.14 20.34
N HIS A 138 -13.79 5.95 19.93
CA HIS A 138 -14.57 4.72 20.09
C HIS A 138 -14.58 4.21 21.54
N GLY A 139 -13.49 4.41 22.29
CA GLY A 139 -13.41 4.03 23.71
C GLY A 139 -14.19 4.95 24.66
N THR A 140 -14.52 6.17 24.23
CA THR A 140 -15.27 7.16 25.03
C THR A 140 -16.75 7.29 24.63
N GLY A 141 -17.15 6.68 23.51
CA GLY A 141 -18.51 6.74 22.95
C GLY A 141 -19.36 5.48 23.15
N GLY A 142 -18.91 4.55 24.01
CA GLY A 142 -19.65 3.36 24.45
C GLY A 142 -19.89 3.38 25.96
#